data_AF-A0A554URJ5-F1
#
_entry.id   AF-A0A554URJ5-F1
#
_cell.length_a   1.000
_cell.length_b   1.000
_cell.length_c   1.000
_cell.angle_alpha   90.00
_cell.angle_beta   90.00
_cell.angle_gamma   90.00
#
_symmetry.space_group_name_H-M   'P 1'
#
loop_
_entity.id
_entity.type
_entity.pdbx_description
1 polymer ?
#
loop_
_entity_poly.entity_id
_entity_poly.type
_entity_poly.pdbx_seq_one_letter_code
_entity_poly.pdbx_strand_id
1 'polypeptide(L)'
;LSHNGLHGSMGRVGACGDNAAMESFFALLQRNVLDRQRWSTRAELRLAIVSWIERTYHRRRRQRALGRLTPIEFELLHTAVATAA
;
A
#
# COMPACT_ATOMS: atom_id res chain seq x y z
N LEU A 1 14.02 3.63 16.77
CA LEU A 1 14.18 3.55 15.29
C LEU A 1 15.58 3.06 14.93
N SER A 2 16.64 3.73 15.38
CA SER A 2 18.04 3.36 15.12
C SER A 2 18.44 1.93 15.53
N HIS A 3 17.93 1.43 16.66
CA HIS A 3 18.21 0.05 17.11
C HIS A 3 17.78 -1.05 16.12
N ASN A 4 16.85 -0.75 15.20
CA ASN A 4 16.40 -1.66 14.15
C ASN A 4 16.97 -1.28 12.77
N GLY A 5 17.98 -0.41 12.71
CA GLY A 5 18.51 0.13 11.45
C GLY A 5 17.54 1.06 10.70
N LEU A 6 16.44 1.47 11.32
CA LEU A 6 15.45 2.34 10.70
C LEU A 6 15.81 3.82 10.93
N HIS A 7 15.92 4.57 9.84
CA HIS A 7 16.05 6.02 9.87
C HIS A 7 14.69 6.67 9.64
N GLY A 8 14.30 7.59 10.53
CA GLY A 8 13.08 8.37 10.35
C GLY A 8 13.23 9.27 9.13
N SER A 9 12.22 9.27 8.25
CA SER A 9 12.19 10.19 7.11
C SER A 9 11.99 11.62 7.63
N MET A 10 13.04 12.44 7.56
CA MET A 10 12.97 13.88 7.80
C MET A 10 12.77 14.59 6.45
N GLY A 11 11.69 14.24 5.75
CA GLY A 11 11.32 14.86 4.48
C GLY A 11 11.23 16.39 4.63
N ARG A 12 11.41 17.12 3.52
CA ARG A 12 11.27 18.58 3.50
C ARG A 12 9.88 18.95 4.06
N VAL A 13 9.84 19.85 5.05
CA VAL A 13 8.58 20.39 5.59
C VAL A 13 7.75 20.94 4.42
N GLY A 14 6.52 20.44 4.25
CA GLY A 14 5.62 20.82 3.16
C GLY A 14 5.75 19.99 1.86
N ALA A 15 6.60 18.96 1.81
CA ALA A 15 6.58 17.99 0.72
C ALA A 15 5.42 17.00 0.90
N CYS A 16 4.33 17.22 0.15
CA CYS A 16 3.09 16.44 0.29
C CYS A 16 3.12 15.07 -0.39
N GLY A 17 4.21 14.69 -1.09
CA GLY A 17 4.25 13.48 -1.92
C GLY A 17 3.95 12.21 -1.13
N ASP A 18 4.60 12.04 0.01
CA ASP A 18 4.43 10.86 0.89
C ASP A 18 3.00 10.80 1.44
N ASN A 19 2.46 11.97 1.83
CA ASN A 19 1.09 12.08 2.32
C ASN A 19 0.06 11.81 1.21
N ALA A 20 0.27 12.31 -0.01
CA ALA A 20 -0.61 12.12 -1.15
C ALA A 20 -0.71 10.64 -1.57
N ALA A 21 0.39 9.88 -1.48
CA ALA A 21 0.39 8.44 -1.72
C ALA A 21 -0.49 7.70 -0.68
N MET A 22 -0.35 8.05 0.60
CA MET A 22 -1.16 7.47 1.68
C MET A 22 -2.63 7.88 1.59
N GLU A 23 -2.93 9.14 1.31
CA GLU A 23 -4.30 9.63 1.09
C GLU A 23 -4.98 8.88 -0.05
N SER A 24 -4.26 8.67 -1.16
CA SER A 24 -4.74 7.88 -2.29
C SER A 24 -5.06 6.43 -1.89
N PHE A 25 -4.21 5.81 -1.06
CA PHE A 25 -4.46 4.47 -0.53
C PHE A 25 -5.73 4.43 0.33
N PHE A 26 -5.88 5.35 1.28
CA PHE A 26 -7.04 5.37 2.17
C PHE A 26 -8.34 5.67 1.44
N ALA A 27 -8.33 6.56 0.43
CA ALA A 27 -9.48 6.80 -0.42
C ALA A 27 -9.94 5.52 -1.16
N LEU A 28 -8.99 4.70 -1.63
CA LEU A 28 -9.31 3.41 -2.24
C LEU A 28 -9.84 2.41 -1.23
N LEU A 29 -9.22 2.31 -0.05
CA LEU A 29 -9.68 1.39 1.00
C LEU A 29 -11.10 1.72 1.43
N GLN A 30 -11.40 3.01 1.60
CA GLN A 30 -12.72 3.49 1.96
C GLN A 30 -13.76 3.07 0.91
N ARG A 31 -13.55 3.43 -0.36
CA ARG A 31 -14.50 3.14 -1.43
C ARG A 31 -14.70 1.64 -1.68
N ASN A 32 -13.64 0.84 -1.55
CA ASN A 32 -13.66 -0.56 -1.96
C ASN A 32 -13.89 -1.55 -0.81
N VAL A 33 -13.83 -1.10 0.45
CA VAL A 33 -14.06 -1.97 1.62
C VAL A 33 -15.01 -1.31 2.61
N LEU A 34 -14.68 -0.12 3.11
CA LEU A 34 -15.42 0.48 4.23
C LEU A 34 -16.85 0.85 3.84
N ASP A 35 -17.03 1.46 2.67
CA ASP A 35 -18.33 1.95 2.20
C ASP A 35 -19.15 0.88 1.46
N ARG A 36 -18.64 -0.36 1.35
CA ARG A 36 -19.29 -1.43 0.58
C ARG A 36 -20.52 -1.99 1.28
N GLN A 37 -20.49 -2.08 2.60
CA GLN A 37 -21.57 -2.60 3.43
C GLN A 37 -21.37 -2.24 4.89
N ARG A 38 -22.40 -2.45 5.70
CA ARG A 38 -22.25 -2.46 7.16
C ARG A 38 -21.63 -3.77 7.62
N TRP A 39 -20.67 -3.68 8.52
CA TRP A 39 -19.96 -4.83 9.09
C TRP A 39 -20.51 -5.11 10.48
N SER A 40 -20.80 -6.38 10.77
CA SER A 40 -21.38 -6.75 12.07
C SER A 40 -20.33 -6.79 13.18
N THR A 41 -19.07 -7.07 12.83
CA THR A 41 -17.97 -7.11 13.79
C THR A 41 -16.69 -6.47 13.25
N ARG A 42 -15.83 -6.02 14.16
CA ARG A 42 -14.49 -5.53 13.80
C ARG A 42 -13.60 -6.62 13.20
N ALA A 43 -13.80 -7.88 13.59
CA ALA A 43 -13.04 -9.02 13.06
C ALA A 43 -13.36 -9.27 11.58
N GLU A 44 -14.65 -9.20 11.23
CA GLU A 44 -15.13 -9.31 9.85
C GLU A 44 -14.55 -8.19 8.98
N LEU A 45 -14.65 -6.93 9.43
CA LEU A 45 -14.06 -5.79 8.75
C LEU A 45 -12.54 -5.95 8.57
N ARG A 46 -11.83 -6.40 9.62
CA ARG A 46 -10.38 -6.65 9.55
C ARG A 46 -10.05 -7.68 8.47
N LEU A 47 -10.80 -8.79 8.40
CA LEU A 47 -10.60 -9.81 7.38
C LEU A 47 -10.84 -9.26 5.97
N ALA A 48 -11.89 -8.45 5.80
CA ALA A 48 -12.19 -7.81 4.53
C ALA A 48 -11.08 -6.85 4.07
N ILE A 49 -10.56 -6.02 4.99
CA ILE A 49 -9.42 -5.13 4.72
C ILE A 49 -8.20 -5.93 4.27
N VAL A 50 -7.78 -6.93 5.05
CA VAL A 50 -6.59 -7.75 4.73
C VAL A 50 -6.78 -8.48 3.41
N SER A 51 -7.94 -9.10 3.20
CA SER A 51 -8.25 -9.81 1.95
C SER A 51 -8.20 -8.88 0.74
N TRP A 52 -8.74 -7.66 0.86
CA TRP A 52 -8.69 -6.68 -0.22
C TRP A 52 -7.27 -6.19 -0.50
N ILE A 53 -6.47 -5.91 0.55
CA ILE A 53 -5.07 -5.52 0.40
C ILE A 53 -4.29 -6.61 -0.34
N GLU A 54 -4.34 -7.84 0.16
CA GLU A 54 -3.54 -8.94 -0.37
C GLU A 54 -3.97 -9.42 -1.75
N ARG A 55 -5.29 -9.57 -1.97
CA ARG A 55 -5.80 -10.17 -3.21
C ARG A 55 -6.03 -9.15 -4.30
N THR A 56 -6.42 -7.93 -3.96
CA THR A 56 -6.81 -6.91 -4.93
C THR A 56 -5.74 -5.85 -5.07
N TYR A 57 -5.38 -5.16 -3.98
CA TYR A 57 -4.46 -4.03 -4.05
C TYR A 57 -3.03 -4.45 -4.46
N HIS A 58 -2.47 -5.49 -3.83
CA HIS A 58 -1.11 -5.94 -4.11
C HIS A 58 -0.98 -6.81 -5.38
N ARG A 59 -1.99 -7.63 -5.71
CA ARG A 59 -1.89 -8.67 -6.75
C ARG A 59 -2.64 -8.38 -8.05
N ARG A 60 -3.63 -7.50 -8.04
CA ARG A 60 -4.51 -7.28 -9.23
C ARG A 60 -4.54 -5.82 -9.68
N ARG A 61 -4.37 -4.87 -8.77
CA ARG A 61 -4.42 -3.44 -9.09
C ARG A 61 -3.09 -2.98 -9.69
N ARG A 62 -3.09 -2.77 -11.00
CA ARG A 62 -1.98 -2.13 -11.71
C ARG A 62 -1.96 -0.62 -11.46
N GLN A 63 -0.78 -0.07 -11.18
CA GLN A 63 -0.62 1.34 -10.82
C GLN A 63 0.22 2.07 -11.88
N ARG A 64 -0.27 3.22 -12.36
CA ARG A 64 0.46 4.01 -13.38
C ARG A 64 1.84 4.47 -12.88
N ALA A 65 1.92 4.85 -11.60
CA ALA A 65 3.18 5.23 -10.95
C ALA A 65 4.22 4.10 -10.93
N LEU A 66 3.78 2.83 -10.98
CA LEU A 66 4.63 1.65 -11.01
C LEU A 66 4.82 1.10 -12.44
N GLY A 67 4.68 1.94 -13.47
CA GLY A 67 4.81 1.48 -14.86
C GLY A 67 3.68 0.54 -15.33
N ARG A 68 2.48 0.68 -14.74
CA ARG A 68 1.33 -0.24 -14.94
C ARG A 68 1.57 -1.67 -14.43
N LEU A 69 2.48 -1.85 -13.48
CA LEU A 69 2.64 -3.08 -12.72
C LEU A 69 1.77 -3.07 -11.46
N THR A 70 1.51 -4.25 -10.93
CA THR A 70 1.00 -4.42 -9.56
C THR A 70 2.13 -4.20 -8.55
N PRO A 71 1.83 -3.85 -7.29
CA PRO A 71 2.85 -3.73 -6.26
C PRO A 71 3.77 -4.96 -6.16
N ILE A 72 3.21 -6.17 -6.20
CA ILE A 72 4.03 -7.39 -6.15
C ILE A 72 4.90 -7.55 -7.40
N GLU A 73 4.37 -7.33 -8.59
CA GLU A 73 5.18 -7.39 -9.82
C GLU A 73 6.33 -6.37 -9.77
N PHE A 74 6.06 -5.16 -9.28
CA PHE A 74 7.06 -4.12 -9.11
C PHE A 74 8.16 -4.56 -8.13
N GLU A 75 7.79 -4.99 -6.91
CA GLU A 75 8.75 -5.45 -5.90
C GLU A 75 9.58 -6.63 -6.39
N LEU A 76 8.98 -7.60 -7.08
CA LEU A 76 9.71 -8.76 -7.62
C LEU A 76 10.78 -8.35 -8.63
N LEU A 77 10.48 -7.39 -9.51
CA LEU A 77 11.46 -6.87 -10.47
C LEU A 77 12.58 -6.08 -9.79
N HIS A 78 12.26 -5.24 -8.80
CA HIS A 78 13.26 -4.37 -8.15
C HIS A 78 14.08 -5.10 -7.08
N THR A 79 13.51 -6.09 -6.41
CA THR A 79 14.24 -6.98 -5.50
C THR A 79 15.23 -7.85 -6.26
N ALA A 80 14.83 -8.40 -7.41
CA ALA A 80 15.73 -9.17 -8.26
C ALA A 80 16.89 -8.33 -8.81
N VAL A 81 16.65 -7.05 -9.12
CA VAL A 81 17.71 -6.11 -9.52
C VAL A 81 18.66 -5.81 -8.35
N ALA A 82 18.13 -5.67 -7.12
CA ALA A 82 18.94 -5.39 -5.94
C ALA A 82 19.79 -6.57 -5.47
N THR A 83 19.39 -7.82 -5.75
CA THR A 83 20.19 -9.02 -5.43
C THR A 83 21.20 -9.40 -6.52
N ALA A 84 21.05 -8.84 -7.73
CA ALA A 84 21.96 -9.08 -8.86
C ALA A 84 23.10 -8.04 -8.97
N ALA A 85 23.07 -6.98 -8.18
CA ALA A 85 24.09 -5.92 -8.08
C ALA A 85 24.99 -6.13 -6.85
#